data_AF-A0A6L7QMK0-F1
#
_entry.id   AF-A0A6L7QMK0-F1
#
_cell.length_a   1.000
_cell.length_b   1.000
_cell.length_c   1.000
_cell.angle_alpha   90.00
_cell.angle_beta   90.00
_cell.angle_gamma   90.00
#
_symmetry.space_group_name_H-M   'P 1'
#
loop_
_entity.id
_entity.type
_entity.pdbx_description
1 polymer ?
#
loop_
_entity_poly.entity_id
_entity_poly.type
_entity_poly.pdbx_seq_one_letter_code
_entity_poly.pdbx_strand_id
1 'polypeptide(L)'
;MLNKLPLLKPLIDIPRMSELAQSMVKDALDAFVRRDVDLARDVGQRDEELDLLRDQIFRELLTYMHAPSIGPDTIDRGIYLILVSRHLERIGDHASNIAENVAFLVEGRIVRHQKEEWWEEKDS
;
A
#
# COMPACT_ATOMS: atom_id res chain seq x y z
N MET A 1 5.32 24.17 7.76
CA MET A 1 4.79 23.48 6.56
C MET A 1 5.94 22.73 5.90
N LEU A 2 5.81 21.42 5.71
CA LEU A 2 6.84 20.53 5.15
C LEU A 2 7.48 21.04 3.84
N ASN A 3 6.70 21.69 2.97
CA ASN A 3 7.18 22.26 1.70
C ASN A 3 8.15 23.45 1.83
N LYS A 4 8.40 23.97 3.04
CA LYS A 4 9.36 25.06 3.28
C LYS A 4 10.72 24.56 3.76
N LEU A 5 10.87 23.25 4.01
CA LEU A 5 12.10 22.63 4.49
C LEU A 5 12.69 21.71 3.41
N PRO A 6 14.02 21.65 3.25
CA PRO A 6 14.67 20.88 2.19
C PRO A 6 14.41 19.38 2.39
N LEU A 7 14.03 18.62 1.36
CA LEU A 7 13.66 17.19 1.47
C LEU A 7 14.59 16.37 2.39
N LEU A 8 14.01 15.51 3.22
CA LEU A 8 14.75 14.68 4.18
C LEU A 8 15.59 13.63 3.43
N LYS A 9 14.97 13.05 2.41
CA LYS A 9 15.57 12.17 1.41
C LYS A 9 14.88 12.41 0.07
N PRO A 10 15.48 12.03 -1.07
CA PRO A 10 14.75 11.91 -2.33
C PRO A 10 13.48 11.06 -2.14
N LEU A 11 12.32 11.60 -2.50
CA LEU A 11 11.05 10.91 -2.38
C LEU A 11 10.87 9.98 -3.59
N ILE A 12 11.51 8.81 -3.55
CA ILE A 12 11.39 7.79 -4.61
C ILE A 12 10.24 6.83 -4.27
N ASP A 13 10.25 6.28 -3.06
CA ASP A 13 9.31 5.22 -2.67
C ASP A 13 7.91 5.74 -2.35
N ILE A 14 7.78 6.96 -1.83
CA ILE A 14 6.46 7.55 -1.52
C ILE A 14 5.62 7.75 -2.80
N PRO A 15 6.14 8.36 -3.89
CA PRO A 15 5.42 8.40 -5.16
C PRO A 15 5.09 7.01 -5.71
N ARG A 16 6.04 6.07 -5.67
CA ARG A 16 5.80 4.68 -6.09
C ARG A 16 4.65 4.03 -5.31
N MET A 17 4.65 4.19 -3.99
CA MET A 17 3.59 3.68 -3.11
C MET A 17 2.23 4.33 -3.43
N SER A 18 2.24 5.61 -3.79
CA SER A 18 1.04 6.33 -4.20
C SER A 18 0.50 5.85 -5.55
N GLU A 19 1.36 5.56 -6.52
CA GLU A 19 0.98 5.00 -7.82
C GLU A 19 0.40 3.59 -7.65
N LEU A 20 1.05 2.75 -6.83
CA LEU A 20 0.58 1.40 -6.52
C LEU A 20 -0.81 1.44 -5.86
N ALA A 21 -0.99 2.22 -4.80
CA ALA A 21 -2.28 2.33 -4.11
C ALA A 21 -3.40 2.86 -5.05
N GLN A 22 -3.10 3.83 -5.92
CA GLN A 22 -4.06 4.31 -6.92
C GLN A 22 -4.44 3.24 -7.93
N SER A 23 -3.46 2.43 -8.37
CA SER A 23 -3.71 1.33 -9.30
C SER A 23 -4.61 0.25 -8.67
N MET A 24 -4.36 -0.11 -7.41
CA MET A 24 -5.17 -1.08 -6.66
C MET A 24 -6.62 -0.60 -6.55
N VAL A 25 -6.86 0.67 -6.19
CA VAL A 25 -8.22 1.23 -6.10
C VAL A 25 -8.92 1.17 -7.45
N LYS A 26 -8.24 1.59 -8.52
CA LYS A 26 -8.82 1.58 -9.87
C LYS A 26 -9.21 0.16 -10.28
N ASP A 27 -8.28 -0.78 -10.12
CA ASP A 27 -8.47 -2.16 -10.55
C ASP A 27 -9.50 -2.90 -9.70
N ALA A 28 -9.59 -2.60 -8.39
CA ALA A 28 -10.66 -3.13 -7.53
C ALA A 28 -12.05 -2.67 -7.98
N LEU A 29 -12.17 -1.40 -8.41
CA LEU A 29 -13.42 -0.87 -8.94
C LEU A 29 -13.75 -1.45 -10.32
N ASP A 30 -12.76 -1.57 -11.21
CA ASP A 30 -12.91 -2.23 -12.51
C ASP A 30 -13.34 -3.70 -12.34
N ALA A 31 -12.71 -4.42 -11.41
CA ALA A 31 -13.05 -5.80 -11.05
C ALA A 31 -14.49 -5.91 -10.56
N PHE A 32 -14.91 -4.98 -9.69
CA PHE A 32 -16.27 -4.96 -9.18
C PHE A 32 -17.32 -4.71 -10.27
N VAL A 33 -17.09 -3.70 -11.13
CA VAL A 33 -18.03 -3.36 -12.21
C VAL A 33 -18.16 -4.50 -13.22
N ARG A 34 -17.05 -5.17 -13.54
CA ARG A 34 -17.00 -6.24 -14.55
C ARG A 34 -17.23 -7.63 -13.99
N ARG A 35 -17.31 -7.77 -12.66
CA ARG A 35 -17.32 -9.07 -11.95
C ARG A 35 -16.11 -9.92 -12.34
N ASP A 36 -14.96 -9.27 -12.47
CA ASP A 36 -13.70 -9.90 -12.88
C ASP A 36 -12.95 -10.38 -11.64
N VAL A 37 -13.04 -11.67 -11.35
CA VAL A 37 -12.41 -12.28 -10.17
C VAL A 37 -10.90 -12.38 -10.29
N ASP A 38 -10.35 -12.48 -11.51
CA ASP A 38 -8.92 -12.59 -11.71
C ASP A 38 -8.24 -11.24 -11.49
N LEU A 39 -8.89 -10.15 -11.90
CA LEU A 39 -8.44 -8.80 -11.56
C LEU A 39 -8.55 -8.53 -10.05
N ALA A 40 -9.59 -9.03 -9.38
CA ALA A 40 -9.70 -8.94 -7.93
C ALA A 40 -8.56 -9.70 -7.22
N ARG A 41 -8.18 -10.89 -7.73
CA ARG A 41 -7.02 -11.63 -7.20
C ARG A 41 -5.73 -10.84 -7.33
N ASP A 42 -5.50 -10.25 -8.50
CA ASP A 42 -4.31 -9.43 -8.75
C ASP A 42 -4.23 -8.20 -7.81
N VAL A 43 -5.36 -7.58 -7.46
CA VAL A 43 -5.40 -6.51 -6.45
C VAL A 43 -4.98 -7.06 -5.07
N GLY A 44 -5.49 -8.22 -4.67
CA GLY A 44 -5.16 -8.85 -3.39
C GLY A 44 -3.67 -9.20 -3.26
N GLN A 45 -3.03 -9.67 -4.34
CA GLN A 45 -1.60 -9.95 -4.37
C GLN A 45 -0.73 -8.69 -4.18
N ARG A 46 -1.18 -7.54 -4.70
CA ARG A 46 -0.45 -6.26 -4.60
C ARG A 46 -0.47 -5.64 -3.20
N ASP A 47 -1.35 -6.11 -2.31
CA ASP A 47 -1.43 -5.69 -0.90
C ASP A 47 -0.09 -5.93 -0.18
N GLU A 48 0.54 -7.09 -0.41
CA GLU A 48 1.83 -7.43 0.17
C GLU A 48 2.95 -6.52 -0.36
N GLU A 49 2.96 -6.21 -1.67
CA GLU A 49 3.94 -5.26 -2.23
C GLU A 49 3.82 -3.89 -1.54
N LEU A 50 2.59 -3.43 -1.29
CA LEU A 50 2.33 -2.15 -0.64
C LEU A 50 2.80 -2.14 0.82
N ASP A 51 2.56 -3.22 1.55
CA ASP A 51 3.03 -3.41 2.93
C ASP A 51 4.57 -3.45 3.02
N LEU A 52 5.22 -4.20 2.14
CA LEU A 52 6.69 -4.26 2.07
C LEU A 52 7.29 -2.88 1.79
N LEU A 53 6.67 -2.10 0.90
CA LEU A 53 7.11 -0.75 0.57
C LEU A 53 6.92 0.22 1.73
N ARG A 54 5.81 0.13 2.47
CA ARG A 54 5.58 0.89 3.72
C ARG A 54 6.69 0.62 4.73
N ASP A 55 7.02 -0.65 4.93
CA ASP A 55 8.01 -1.08 5.92
C ASP A 55 9.43 -0.66 5.54
N GLN A 56 9.76 -0.70 4.24
CA GLN A 56 11.00 -0.15 3.72
C GLN A 56 11.10 1.36 4.02
N ILE A 57 10.06 2.13 3.67
CA ILE A 57 9.99 3.57 3.94
C ILE A 57 10.18 3.86 5.43
N PHE A 58 9.52 3.09 6.30
CA PHE A 58 9.63 3.25 7.75
C PHE A 58 11.07 3.06 8.24
N ARG A 59 11.76 1.97 7.82
CA ARG A 59 13.15 1.70 8.21
C ARG A 59 14.12 2.77 7.71
N GLU A 60 13.93 3.24 6.48
CA GLU A 60 14.75 4.31 5.93
C GLU A 60 14.56 5.61 6.73
N LEU A 61 13.33 6.01 7.01
CA LEU A 61 13.04 7.23 7.76
C LEU A 61 13.60 7.17 9.19
N LEU A 62 13.58 6.00 9.84
CA LEU A 62 14.25 5.82 11.14
C LEU A 62 15.76 6.09 11.04
N THR A 63 16.41 5.59 9.98
CA THR A 63 17.85 5.82 9.77
C THR A 63 18.16 7.30 9.63
N TYR A 64 17.34 8.06 8.89
CA TYR A 64 17.50 9.51 8.76
C TYR A 64 17.23 10.24 10.08
N MET A 65 16.21 9.83 10.85
CA MET A 65 15.87 10.45 12.15
C MET A 65 16.94 10.21 13.23
N HIS A 66 17.64 9.06 13.19
CA HIS A 66 18.72 8.74 14.12
C HIS A 66 20.08 9.29 13.70
N ALA A 67 20.24 9.79 12.47
CA ALA A 67 21.50 10.32 11.98
C ALA A 67 21.87 11.60 12.77
N PRO A 68 23.03 11.63 13.47
CA PRO A 68 23.43 12.77 14.32
C PRO A 68 23.63 14.09 13.57
N SER A 69 23.71 14.03 12.24
CA SER A 69 24.16 15.10 11.36
C SER A 69 23.05 16.02 10.82
N ILE A 70 21.76 15.72 11.07
CA ILE A 70 20.65 16.31 10.28
C ILE A 70 19.77 17.32 11.06
N GLY A 71 20.00 17.50 12.38
CA GLY A 71 19.34 18.53 13.18
C GLY A 71 17.94 18.16 13.70
N PRO A 72 17.37 18.93 14.64
CA PRO A 72 16.17 18.55 15.41
C PRO A 72 14.89 18.41 14.59
N ASP A 73 14.74 19.18 13.50
CA ASP A 73 13.53 19.18 12.65
C ASP A 73 13.36 17.89 11.83
N THR A 74 14.36 17.01 11.84
CA THR A 74 14.38 15.73 11.11
C THR A 74 13.31 14.77 11.60
N ILE A 75 13.07 14.76 12.92
CA ILE A 75 12.11 13.85 13.57
C ILE A 75 10.68 14.18 13.12
N ASP A 76 10.27 15.44 13.23
CA ASP A 76 8.92 15.88 12.84
C ASP A 76 8.63 15.53 11.38
N ARG A 77 9.61 15.75 10.50
CA ARG A 77 9.48 15.49 9.08
C ARG A 77 9.42 14.00 8.75
N GLY A 78 10.22 13.19 9.44
CA GLY A 78 10.16 11.74 9.35
C GLY A 78 8.80 11.20 9.78
N ILE A 79 8.25 11.71 10.89
CA ILE A 79 6.91 11.35 11.38
C ILE A 79 5.85 11.65 10.33
N TYR A 80 5.87 12.85 9.72
CA TYR A 80 4.90 13.17 8.68
C TYR A 80 4.98 12.23 7.46
N LEU A 81 6.18 11.84 7.03
CA LEU A 81 6.35 10.89 5.93
C LEU A 81 5.90 9.47 6.29
N ILE A 82 6.10 9.04 7.54
CA ILE A 82 5.56 7.77 8.07
C ILE A 82 4.03 7.79 8.07
N LEU A 83 3.41 8.91 8.45
CA LEU A 83 1.95 9.04 8.41
C LEU A 83 1.43 9.00 6.97
N VAL A 84 2.12 9.62 6.02
CA VAL A 84 1.78 9.54 4.60
C VAL A 84 1.85 8.09 4.10
N SER A 85 2.94 7.35 4.35
CA SER A 85 3.04 5.95 3.92
C SER A 85 1.95 5.08 4.55
N ARG A 86 1.65 5.27 5.84
CA ARG A 86 0.54 4.59 6.51
C ARG A 86 -0.82 4.91 5.87
N HIS A 87 -1.07 6.15 5.47
CA HIS A 87 -2.32 6.49 4.80
C HIS A 87 -2.43 5.87 3.41
N LEU A 88 -1.32 5.75 2.68
CA LEU A 88 -1.28 5.06 1.39
C LEU A 88 -1.55 3.55 1.54
N GLU A 89 -0.94 2.91 2.55
CA GLU A 89 -1.20 1.49 2.83
C GLU A 89 -2.68 1.23 3.15
N ARG A 90 -3.31 2.08 3.97
CA ARG A 90 -4.74 1.96 4.28
C ARG A 90 -5.65 2.11 3.06
N ILE A 91 -5.22 2.89 2.06
CA ILE A 91 -5.95 3.00 0.80
C ILE A 91 -5.87 1.68 0.04
N GLY A 92 -4.70 1.03 0.01
CA GLY A 92 -4.52 -0.30 -0.54
C GLY A 92 -5.35 -1.36 0.17
N ASP A 93 -5.31 -1.42 1.51
CA ASP A 93 -6.15 -2.35 2.29
C ASP A 93 -7.65 -2.18 1.96
N HIS A 94 -8.13 -0.95 1.80
CA HIS A 94 -9.51 -0.72 1.37
C HIS A 94 -9.79 -1.21 -0.06
N ALA A 95 -8.83 -1.11 -0.98
CA ALA A 95 -8.95 -1.69 -2.32
C ALA A 95 -8.97 -3.24 -2.27
N SER A 96 -8.10 -3.85 -1.48
CA SER A 96 -8.06 -5.30 -1.24
C SER A 96 -9.38 -5.82 -0.65
N ASN A 97 -9.95 -5.09 0.32
CA ASN A 97 -11.27 -5.41 0.88
C ASN A 97 -12.40 -5.35 -0.17
N ILE A 98 -12.33 -4.43 -1.14
CA ILE A 98 -13.28 -4.39 -2.26
C ILE A 98 -13.09 -5.62 -3.14
N ALA A 99 -11.85 -5.96 -3.47
CA ALA A 99 -11.52 -7.13 -4.29
C ALA A 99 -12.01 -8.45 -3.65
N GLU A 100 -11.85 -8.62 -2.33
CA GLU A 100 -12.43 -9.76 -1.61
C GLU A 100 -13.95 -9.85 -1.74
N ASN A 101 -14.64 -8.70 -1.70
CA ASN A 101 -16.09 -8.69 -1.89
C ASN A 101 -16.47 -9.07 -3.33
N VAL A 102 -15.64 -8.75 -4.34
CA VAL A 102 -15.83 -9.22 -5.72
C VAL A 102 -15.70 -10.74 -5.79
N ALA A 103 -14.64 -11.30 -5.20
CA ALA A 103 -14.45 -12.75 -5.15
C ALA A 103 -15.65 -13.45 -4.50
N PHE A 104 -16.14 -12.93 -3.37
CA PHE A 104 -17.35 -13.44 -2.73
C PHE A 104 -18.59 -13.31 -3.62
N LEU A 105 -18.77 -12.17 -4.29
CA LEU A 105 -19.92 -11.92 -5.17
C LEU A 105 -19.96 -12.87 -6.38
N VAL A 106 -18.81 -13.25 -6.92
CA VAL A 106 -18.69 -14.07 -8.14
C VAL A 106 -18.68 -15.56 -7.82
N GLU A 107 -17.92 -15.96 -6.80
CA GLU A 107 -17.68 -17.38 -6.50
C GLU A 107 -18.43 -17.90 -5.26
N GLY A 108 -19.00 -17.01 -4.44
CA GLY A 108 -19.67 -17.39 -3.19
C GLY A 108 -18.71 -17.83 -2.07
N ARG A 109 -17.40 -17.59 -2.20
CA ARG A 109 -16.37 -17.97 -1.22
C ARG A 109 -15.96 -16.79 -0.34
N ILE A 110 -15.80 -17.03 0.96
CA ILE A 110 -15.32 -16.01 1.90
C ILE A 110 -13.79 -16.04 1.92
N VAL A 111 -13.16 -15.07 1.25
CA VAL A 111 -11.69 -14.97 1.11
C VAL A 111 -11.02 -14.34 2.35
N ARG A 112 -11.79 -13.64 3.20
CA ARG A 112 -11.29 -12.86 4.36
C ARG A 112 -10.43 -13.61 5.39
N HIS A 113 -10.56 -14.93 5.48
CA HIS A 113 -9.82 -15.76 6.44
C HIS A 113 -8.76 -16.66 5.79
N GLN A 114 -8.60 -16.60 4.46
CA GLN A 114 -7.69 -17.42 3.65
C GLN A 114 -6.95 -16.56 2.61
N LYS A 115 -6.72 -15.27 2.90
CA LYS A 115 -6.16 -14.28 1.96
C LYS A 115 -4.95 -14.82 1.21
N GLU A 116 -3.90 -15.19 1.94
CA GLU A 116 -2.61 -15.62 1.39
C GLU A 116 -2.74 -16.87 0.52
N GLU A 117 -3.45 -17.90 0.99
CA GLU A 117 -3.66 -19.15 0.24
C GLU A 117 -4.43 -18.90 -1.07
N TRP A 118 -5.42 -18.01 -1.04
CA TRP A 118 -6.34 -17.82 -2.17
C TRP A 118 -5.81 -16.90 -3.25
N TRP A 119 -5.01 -15.90 -2.86
CA TRP A 119 -4.36 -15.03 -3.84
C TRP A 119 -3.33 -15.80 -4.66
N GLU A 120 -2.73 -16.87 -4.14
CA GLU A 120 -1.68 -17.64 -4.82
C GLU A 120 -2.19 -18.79 -5.71
N GLU A 121 -3.49 -19.11 -5.73
CA GLU A 121 -4.09 -20.29 -6.42
C GLU A 121 -4.01 -20.31 -7.97
N LYS A 122 -3.36 -19.34 -8.63
CA LYS A 122 -3.46 -19.13 -10.10
C LYS A 122 -2.87 -20.25 -10.99
N ASP A 123 -2.13 -21.20 -10.41
CA ASP A 123 -1.37 -22.24 -11.13
C ASP A 123 -1.88 -23.69 -10.92
N SER A 124 -3.13 -23.91 -10.46
CA SER A 124 -3.74 -25.25 -10.31
C SER A 124 -4.78 -25.60 -11.37
#